data_AF-A0A1J3JBR0-F1
#
_entry.id   AF-A0A1J3JBR0-F1
#
_cell.length_a   1.000
_cell.length_b   1.000
_cell.length_c   1.000
_cell.angle_alpha   90.00
_cell.angle_beta   90.00
_cell.angle_gamma   90.00
#
_symmetry.space_group_name_H-M   'P 1'
#
loop_
_entity.id
_entity.type
_entity.pdbx_description
1 polymer ?
#
loop_
_entity_poly.entity_id
_entity_poly.type
_entity_poly.pdbx_seq_one_letter_code
_entity_poly.pdbx_strand_id
1 'polypeptide(L)'
;LYAHFAEIQELQTNETREFKMVFDGKLFFSPVVPPKLGITTILSTSSDTCKGGECSLQLIRTDRSTLPPLLNALEVYKVVQLPQSATDENDVAAVKAIEANYALSRIDWQGDPCAPRNLTWGGLNCSITDNFTPPRITTLNLSSSGLAGDIAAAIQNLTQLVKLDLSNNKLTGEVPEFLGNI
;
A
#
# COMPACT_ATOMS: atom_id res chain seq x y z
N LEU A 1 -0.12 -2.10 13.94
CA LEU A 1 1.24 -2.69 13.95
C LEU A 1 1.08 -4.20 13.96
N TYR A 2 1.85 -4.94 13.17
CA TYR A 2 1.92 -6.40 13.17
C TYR A 2 3.37 -6.80 13.32
N ALA A 3 3.69 -7.65 14.29
CA ALA A 3 5.02 -8.20 14.51
C ALA A 3 4.95 -9.71 14.36
N HIS A 4 5.83 -10.27 13.52
CA HIS A 4 5.85 -11.68 13.19
C HIS A 4 7.11 -12.33 13.75
N PHE A 5 6.91 -13.48 14.40
CA PHE A 5 7.95 -14.21 15.10
C PHE A 5 7.91 -15.70 14.71
N ALA A 6 9.08 -16.25 14.37
CA ALA A 6 9.31 -17.65 14.13
C ALA A 6 10.72 -18.00 14.59
N GLU A 7 10.89 -19.13 15.30
CA GLU A 7 12.22 -19.62 15.63
C GLU A 7 12.79 -20.31 14.37
N ILE A 8 13.82 -19.69 13.80
CA ILE A 8 14.48 -20.13 12.57
C ILE A 8 15.82 -20.83 12.85
N GLN A 9 16.28 -20.79 14.09
CA GLN A 9 17.49 -21.47 14.54
C GLN A 9 17.15 -22.83 15.12
N GLU A 10 18.07 -23.77 14.98
CA GLU A 10 18.01 -25.05 15.68
C GLU A 10 18.51 -24.84 17.11
N LEU A 11 17.59 -24.77 18.07
CA LEU A 11 17.94 -24.55 19.48
C LEU A 11 18.47 -25.84 20.10
N GLN A 12 19.57 -25.74 20.84
CA GLN A 12 20.04 -26.82 21.72
C GLN A 12 19.07 -27.05 22.87
N THR A 13 19.16 -28.20 23.54
CA THR A 13 18.25 -28.59 24.63
C THR A 13 18.26 -27.65 25.83
N ASN A 14 19.34 -26.88 26.01
CA ASN A 14 19.51 -25.87 27.05
C ASN A 14 19.26 -24.43 26.54
N GLU A 15 18.93 -24.26 25.27
CA GLU A 15 18.68 -22.96 24.68
C GLU A 15 17.19 -22.66 24.63
N THR A 16 16.83 -21.44 25.04
CA THR A 16 15.46 -20.97 25.05
C THR A 16 15.43 -19.54 24.52
N ARG A 17 14.39 -19.23 23.73
CA ARG A 17 14.08 -17.87 23.33
C ARG A 17 12.71 -17.47 23.84
N GLU A 18 12.72 -16.57 24.82
CA GLU A 18 11.53 -15.98 25.42
C GLU A 18 11.78 -14.48 25.66
N PHE A 19 10.84 -13.66 25.22
CA PHE A 19 10.94 -12.21 25.40
C PHE A 19 9.57 -11.57 25.60
N LYS A 20 9.55 -10.34 26.08
CA LYS A 20 8.36 -9.49 26.17
C LYS A 20 8.45 -8.34 25.18
N MET A 21 7.31 -7.91 24.68
CA MET A 21 7.17 -6.73 23.84
C MET A 21 6.70 -5.57 24.70
N VAL A 22 7.40 -4.44 24.60
CA VAL A 22 7.05 -3.18 25.26
C VAL A 22 6.90 -2.11 24.19
N PHE A 23 5.76 -1.45 24.14
CA PHE A 23 5.47 -0.37 23.20
C PHE A 23 5.33 0.95 23.97
N ASP A 24 6.17 1.94 23.66
CA ASP A 24 6.25 3.23 24.35
C ASP A 24 6.28 3.12 25.89
N GLY A 25 7.09 2.18 26.38
CA GLY A 25 7.26 1.91 27.81
C GLY A 25 6.12 1.13 28.47
N LYS A 26 5.04 0.81 27.74
CA LYS A 26 3.94 -0.02 28.24
C LYS A 26 4.11 -1.46 27.77
N LEU A 27 3.84 -2.41 28.67
CA LEU A 27 3.83 -3.83 28.31
C LEU A 27 2.77 -4.08 27.24
N PHE A 28 3.20 -4.54 26.07
CA PHE A 28 2.34 -4.81 24.93
C PHE A 28 1.95 -6.29 24.87
N PHE A 29 2.93 -7.19 25.02
CA PHE A 29 2.69 -8.63 25.02
C PHE A 29 3.78 -9.39 25.80
N SER A 30 3.41 -10.42 26.56
CA SER A 30 4.37 -11.30 27.26
C SER A 30 3.70 -12.60 27.73
N PRO A 31 4.40 -13.75 27.69
CA PRO A 31 5.68 -13.98 27.02
C PRO A 31 5.50 -14.27 25.53
N VAL A 32 6.51 -13.93 24.71
CA VAL A 32 6.64 -14.38 23.32
C VAL A 32 7.65 -15.53 23.29
N VAL A 33 7.19 -16.71 22.90
CA VAL A 33 8.03 -17.88 22.61
C VAL A 33 7.79 -18.27 21.16
N PRO A 34 8.69 -17.92 20.22
CA PRO A 34 8.49 -18.23 18.81
C PRO A 34 8.53 -19.76 18.57
N PRO A 35 7.53 -20.35 17.89
CA PRO A 35 7.58 -21.77 17.56
C PRO A 35 8.59 -22.03 16.44
N LYS A 36 9.22 -23.22 16.46
CA LYS A 36 10.19 -23.63 15.44
C LYS A 36 9.51 -23.71 14.07
N LEU A 37 9.98 -22.90 13.11
CA LEU A 37 9.42 -22.78 11.75
C LEU A 37 7.91 -22.50 11.69
N GLY A 38 7.30 -22.08 12.80
CA GLY A 38 5.91 -21.67 12.89
C GLY A 38 5.82 -20.17 13.11
N ILE A 39 4.82 -19.52 12.53
CA ILE A 39 4.64 -18.07 12.65
C ILE A 39 3.67 -17.75 13.79
N THR A 40 4.12 -16.93 14.72
CA THR A 40 3.29 -16.21 15.69
C THR A 40 3.18 -14.75 15.26
N THR A 41 1.97 -14.27 15.03
CA THR A 41 1.70 -12.86 14.70
C THR A 41 1.08 -12.16 15.91
N ILE A 42 1.71 -11.07 16.35
CA ILE A 42 1.19 -10.20 17.41
C ILE A 42 0.83 -8.87 16.77
N LEU A 43 -0.43 -8.46 16.93
CA LEU A 43 -0.97 -7.27 16.28
C LEU A 43 -1.55 -6.29 17.29
N SER A 44 -1.51 -5.01 16.95
CA SER A 44 -2.26 -3.96 17.63
C SER A 44 -3.48 -3.57 16.79
N THR A 45 -4.67 -3.66 17.38
CA THR A 45 -5.94 -3.24 16.76
C THR A 45 -6.29 -1.78 17.06
N SER A 46 -5.61 -1.14 18.02
CA SER A 46 -5.84 0.26 18.37
C SER A 46 -4.79 1.16 17.74
N SER A 47 -5.21 2.36 17.33
CA SER A 47 -4.29 3.43 16.98
C SER A 47 -3.70 4.02 18.25
N ASP A 48 -2.38 4.03 18.36
CA ASP A 48 -1.66 4.76 19.41
C ASP A 48 -1.02 6.03 18.83
N THR A 49 -1.03 7.10 19.63
CA THR A 49 -0.31 8.33 19.33
C THR A 49 0.99 8.37 20.13
N CYS A 50 2.11 8.26 19.43
CA CYS A 50 3.42 8.25 20.06
C CYS A 50 3.89 9.68 20.36
N LYS A 51 4.49 9.89 21.54
CA LYS A 51 4.96 11.21 21.95
C LYS A 51 6.09 11.69 21.03
N GLY A 52 5.97 12.91 20.51
CA GLY A 52 6.96 13.48 19.59
C GLY A 52 6.96 12.88 18.18
N GLY A 53 6.00 12.00 17.85
CA GLY A 53 5.90 11.37 16.54
C GLY A 53 6.84 10.17 16.34
N GLU A 54 7.62 9.80 17.36
CA GLU A 54 8.49 8.63 17.38
C GLU A 54 7.90 7.56 18.29
N CYS A 55 7.71 6.35 17.76
CA CYS A 55 7.24 5.20 18.51
C CYS A 55 8.42 4.27 18.83
N SER A 56 8.47 3.75 20.06
CA SER A 56 9.49 2.79 20.48
C SER A 56 8.86 1.41 20.73
N LEU A 57 9.18 0.45 19.88
CA LEU A 57 8.92 -0.97 20.14
C LEU A 57 10.20 -1.63 20.65
N GLN A 58 10.16 -2.19 21.86
CA GLN A 58 11.26 -2.89 22.48
C GLN A 58 10.93 -4.37 22.63
N LEU A 59 11.86 -5.22 22.24
CA LEU A 59 11.85 -6.64 22.55
C LEU A 59 12.84 -6.86 23.68
N ILE A 60 12.36 -7.36 24.81
CA ILE A 60 13.17 -7.48 26.03
C ILE A 60 13.23 -8.96 26.42
N ARG A 61 14.44 -9.53 26.42
CA ARG A 61 14.71 -10.89 26.89
C ARG A 61 14.16 -11.08 28.31
N THR A 62 13.47 -12.18 28.58
CA THR A 62 13.07 -12.55 29.95
C THR A 62 14.21 -13.28 30.67
N ASP A 63 14.11 -13.41 31.99
CA ASP A 63 15.10 -14.14 32.79
C ASP A 63 15.12 -15.65 32.48
N ARG A 64 14.08 -16.17 31.80
CA ARG A 64 13.97 -17.58 31.39
C ARG A 64 14.64 -17.89 30.05
N SER A 65 15.00 -16.86 29.29
CA SER A 65 15.54 -17.00 27.95
C SER A 65 17.06 -16.99 27.97
N THR A 66 17.71 -17.95 27.34
CA THR A 66 19.18 -17.92 27.18
C THR A 66 19.60 -17.08 25.97
N LEU A 67 18.73 -16.96 24.97
CA LEU A 67 19.00 -16.25 23.73
C LEU A 67 18.37 -14.85 23.72
N PRO A 68 18.91 -13.90 22.95
CA PRO A 68 18.30 -12.58 22.77
C PRO A 68 16.97 -12.67 22.02
N PRO A 69 16.12 -11.64 22.00
CA PRO A 69 14.95 -11.61 21.16
C PRO A 69 15.30 -11.67 19.67
N LEU A 70 14.37 -12.11 18.83
CA LEU A 70 14.45 -12.02 17.37
C LEU A 70 13.20 -11.34 16.82
N LEU A 71 13.31 -10.73 15.65
CA LEU A 71 12.19 -10.13 14.93
C LEU A 71 12.30 -10.58 13.47
N ASN A 72 11.28 -11.28 12.95
CA ASN A 72 11.31 -11.75 11.56
C ASN A 72 10.74 -10.69 10.62
N ALA A 73 9.58 -10.12 10.95
CA ALA A 73 8.97 -9.05 10.17
C ALA A 73 8.16 -8.10 11.07
N LEU A 74 8.04 -6.85 10.63
CA LEU A 74 7.28 -5.81 11.30
C LEU A 74 6.53 -4.96 10.27
N GLU A 75 5.22 -4.86 10.43
CA GLU A 75 4.35 -4.00 9.63
C GLU A 75 3.82 -2.87 10.51
N VAL A 76 4.05 -1.62 10.08
CA VAL A 76 3.61 -0.43 10.80
C VAL A 76 2.77 0.43 9.87
N TYR A 77 1.59 0.80 10.34
CA TYR A 77 0.68 1.70 9.65
C TYR A 77 0.61 2.99 10.44
N LYS A 78 0.75 4.11 9.74
CA LYS A 78 0.62 5.46 10.30
C LYS A 78 -0.42 6.21 9.47
N VAL A 79 -1.35 6.87 10.14
CA VAL A 79 -2.24 7.82 9.47
C VAL A 79 -1.39 9.02 9.04
N VAL A 80 -1.24 9.20 7.73
CA VAL A 80 -0.60 10.39 7.16
C VAL A 80 -1.71 11.36 6.78
N GLN A 81 -1.76 12.51 7.46
CA GLN A 81 -2.61 13.60 7.01
C GLN A 81 -1.90 14.30 5.85
N LEU A 82 -2.49 14.18 4.66
CA LEU A 82 -2.00 14.90 3.49
C LEU A 82 -2.59 16.31 3.52
N PRO A 83 -1.77 17.37 3.37
CA PRO A 83 -2.26 18.74 3.28
C PRO A 83 -2.94 19.02 1.93
N GLN A 84 -2.97 18.03 1.03
CA GLN A 84 -3.50 18.12 -0.32
C GLN A 84 -4.86 17.42 -0.36
N SER A 85 -5.78 17.99 -1.12
CA SER A 85 -7.03 17.32 -1.49
C SER A 85 -6.74 16.03 -2.24
N ALA A 86 -7.57 15.02 -1.96
CA ALA A 86 -7.58 13.76 -2.70
C ALA A 86 -7.95 13.99 -4.16
N THR A 87 -7.62 13.02 -5.02
CA THR A 87 -8.03 13.00 -6.43
C THR A 87 -9.55 13.07 -6.52
N ASP A 88 -10.07 13.72 -7.57
CA ASP A 88 -11.51 13.75 -7.84
C ASP A 88 -12.10 12.34 -7.88
N GLU A 89 -13.19 12.15 -7.14
CA GLU A 89 -13.78 10.82 -6.92
C GLU A 89 -14.19 10.12 -8.22
N ASN A 90 -14.61 10.88 -9.24
CA ASN A 90 -14.98 10.30 -10.54
C ASN A 90 -13.75 9.74 -11.27
N ASP A 91 -12.63 10.46 -11.19
CA ASP A 91 -11.38 10.04 -11.82
C ASP A 91 -10.81 8.80 -11.10
N VAL A 92 -10.91 8.75 -9.76
CA VAL A 92 -10.56 7.56 -8.96
C VAL A 92 -11.41 6.36 -9.37
N ALA A 93 -12.73 6.52 -9.41
CA ALA A 93 -13.65 5.45 -9.80
C ALA A 93 -13.39 4.98 -11.23
N ALA A 94 -13.12 5.90 -12.15
CA ALA A 94 -12.82 5.60 -13.55
C ALA A 94 -11.54 4.76 -13.69
N VAL A 95 -10.43 5.17 -13.08
CA VAL A 95 -9.18 4.38 -13.19
C VAL A 95 -9.29 3.06 -12.45
N LYS A 96 -9.99 2.98 -11.31
CA LYS A 96 -10.25 1.70 -10.64
C LYS A 96 -11.10 0.76 -11.49
N ALA A 97 -12.08 1.27 -12.22
CA ALA A 97 -12.85 0.48 -13.18
C ALA A 97 -11.99 0.01 -14.37
N ILE A 98 -11.08 0.85 -14.87
CA ILE A 98 -10.11 0.47 -15.92
C ILE A 98 -9.15 -0.62 -15.42
N GLU A 99 -8.61 -0.47 -14.21
CA GLU A 99 -7.75 -1.45 -13.54
C GLU A 99 -8.44 -2.81 -13.45
N ALA A 100 -9.69 -2.81 -12.98
CA ALA A 100 -10.50 -4.02 -12.85
C ALA A 100 -10.85 -4.65 -14.21
N ASN A 101 -11.22 -3.84 -15.22
CA ASN A 101 -11.64 -4.31 -16.54
C ASN A 101 -10.53 -5.11 -17.25
N TYR A 102 -9.28 -4.70 -17.08
CA TYR A 102 -8.13 -5.36 -17.71
C TYR A 102 -7.31 -6.23 -16.75
N ALA A 103 -7.79 -6.41 -15.50
CA ALA A 103 -7.05 -7.10 -14.45
C ALA A 103 -5.59 -6.64 -14.34
N LEU A 104 -5.37 -5.31 -14.39
CA LEU A 104 -4.03 -4.73 -14.33
C LEU A 104 -3.40 -5.02 -12.96
N SER A 105 -2.15 -5.45 -12.98
CA SER A 105 -1.36 -5.66 -11.76
C SER A 105 -0.16 -4.72 -11.78
N ARG A 106 -0.34 -3.50 -11.26
CA ARG A 106 0.70 -2.48 -11.16
C ARG A 106 1.07 -2.26 -9.68
N ILE A 107 2.34 -2.42 -9.34
CA ILE A 107 2.83 -2.34 -7.95
C ILE A 107 2.67 -0.92 -7.40
N ASP A 108 2.74 0.09 -8.28
CA ASP A 108 2.67 1.51 -7.97
C ASP A 108 1.24 2.10 -8.04
N TRP A 109 0.22 1.28 -8.30
CA TRP A 109 -1.19 1.68 -8.32
C TRP A 109 -1.87 1.42 -6.96
N GLN A 110 -1.31 2.02 -5.91
CA GLN A 110 -1.78 1.84 -4.54
C GLN A 110 -2.20 3.18 -3.93
N GLY A 111 -3.36 3.21 -3.26
CA GLY A 111 -3.86 4.41 -2.59
C GLY A 111 -4.59 5.38 -3.53
N ASP A 112 -4.28 6.67 -3.40
CA ASP A 112 -4.88 7.73 -4.22
C ASP A 112 -4.06 7.94 -5.53
N PRO A 113 -4.69 8.09 -6.71
CA PRO A 113 -3.98 8.13 -7.99
C PRO A 113 -3.02 9.32 -8.19
N CYS A 114 -3.35 10.50 -7.64
CA CYS A 114 -2.59 11.73 -7.85
C CYS A 114 -1.97 12.30 -6.57
N ALA A 115 -2.39 11.83 -5.38
CA ALA A 115 -1.95 12.34 -4.09
C ALA A 115 -1.27 11.24 -3.24
N PRO A 116 -0.12 11.54 -2.59
CA PRO A 116 0.63 12.79 -2.67
C PRO A 116 1.34 12.95 -4.01
N ARG A 117 1.59 14.20 -4.43
CA ARG A 117 2.15 14.53 -5.77
C ARG A 117 3.46 13.81 -6.14
N ASN A 118 4.25 13.39 -5.15
CA ASN A 118 5.50 12.66 -5.37
C ASN A 118 5.33 11.14 -5.48
N LEU A 119 4.11 10.64 -5.26
CA LEU A 119 3.72 9.23 -5.34
C LEU A 119 2.53 9.03 -6.29
N THR A 120 2.33 9.96 -7.23
CA THR A 120 1.38 9.79 -8.34
C THR A 120 1.61 8.44 -9.02
N TRP A 121 0.54 7.72 -9.31
CA TRP A 121 0.63 6.41 -9.97
C TRP A 121 1.37 6.49 -11.30
N GLY A 122 2.20 5.50 -11.61
CA GLY A 122 2.94 5.46 -12.85
C GLY A 122 2.02 5.40 -14.06
N GLY A 123 2.40 6.16 -15.08
CA GLY A 123 1.62 6.35 -16.30
C GLY A 123 0.50 7.37 -16.18
N LEU A 124 0.26 7.96 -14.99
CA LEU A 124 -0.67 9.08 -14.84
C LEU A 124 0.06 10.42 -14.85
N ASN A 125 -0.64 11.45 -15.31
CA ASN A 125 -0.34 12.83 -14.97
C ASN A 125 -1.63 13.51 -14.53
N CYS A 126 -1.54 14.44 -13.59
CA CYS A 126 -2.71 15.07 -12.99
C CYS A 126 -2.61 16.61 -13.03
N SER A 127 -3.73 17.29 -13.24
CA SER A 127 -3.83 18.74 -13.12
C SER A 127 -3.78 19.11 -11.65
N ILE A 128 -2.70 19.75 -11.24
CA ILE A 128 -2.50 20.19 -9.87
C ILE A 128 -2.42 21.71 -9.89
N THR A 129 -3.49 22.38 -9.46
CA THR A 129 -3.57 23.84 -9.40
C THR A 129 -3.14 24.37 -8.04
N ASP A 130 -3.60 23.74 -6.97
CA ASP A 130 -3.34 24.12 -5.58
C ASP A 130 -3.49 22.89 -4.65
N ASN A 131 -3.56 23.11 -3.33
CA ASN A 131 -3.67 22.03 -2.34
C ASN A 131 -5.12 21.70 -1.95
N PHE A 132 -6.10 22.51 -2.36
CA PHE A 132 -7.51 22.41 -1.94
C PHE A 132 -8.42 21.93 -3.06
N THR A 133 -8.02 22.13 -4.31
CA THR A 133 -8.70 21.63 -5.50
C THR A 133 -8.32 20.16 -5.74
N PRO A 134 -9.30 19.24 -5.82
CA PRO A 134 -9.04 17.84 -6.17
C PRO A 134 -8.27 17.73 -7.50
N PRO A 135 -7.11 17.05 -7.52
CA PRO A 135 -6.41 16.78 -8.76
C PRO A 135 -7.30 15.99 -9.73
N ARG A 136 -7.18 16.30 -11.03
CA ARG A 136 -7.86 15.58 -12.12
C ARG A 136 -6.84 14.89 -13.01
N ILE A 137 -7.15 13.71 -13.52
CA ILE A 137 -6.24 12.94 -14.39
C ILE A 137 -6.26 13.55 -15.80
N THR A 138 -5.11 14.04 -16.23
CA THR A 138 -4.93 14.67 -17.56
C THR A 138 -4.15 13.79 -18.52
N THR A 139 -3.42 12.79 -18.02
CA THR A 139 -2.75 11.79 -18.86
C THR A 139 -2.96 10.40 -18.30
N LEU A 140 -3.28 9.46 -19.18
CA LEU A 140 -3.36 8.04 -18.89
C LEU A 140 -2.52 7.27 -19.92
N ASN A 141 -1.40 6.70 -19.46
CA ASN A 141 -0.53 5.87 -20.26
C ASN A 141 -0.65 4.40 -19.82
N LEU A 142 -1.32 3.62 -20.69
CA LEU A 142 -1.44 2.18 -20.61
C LEU A 142 -0.76 1.50 -21.80
N SER A 143 0.22 2.16 -22.41
CA SER A 143 1.00 1.55 -23.48
C SER A 143 1.68 0.28 -22.99
N SER A 144 1.80 -0.71 -23.85
CA SER A 144 2.47 -1.99 -23.57
C SER A 144 1.99 -2.68 -22.28
N SER A 145 0.72 -2.49 -21.89
CA SER A 145 0.15 -3.01 -20.63
C SER A 145 -0.55 -4.35 -20.81
N GLY A 146 -0.43 -4.97 -21.99
CA GLY A 146 -1.04 -6.26 -22.28
C GLY A 146 -2.57 -6.22 -22.36
N LEU A 147 -3.16 -5.03 -22.55
CA LEU A 147 -4.61 -4.88 -22.64
C LEU A 147 -5.17 -5.71 -23.80
N ALA A 148 -6.30 -6.37 -23.60
CA ALA A 148 -6.99 -7.15 -24.62
C ALA A 148 -8.51 -6.94 -24.52
N GLY A 149 -9.22 -7.19 -25.61
CA GLY A 149 -10.66 -6.89 -25.71
C GLY A 149 -10.92 -5.43 -26.10
N ASP A 150 -12.13 -4.97 -25.82
CA ASP A 150 -12.59 -3.63 -26.22
C ASP A 150 -12.00 -2.52 -25.32
N ILE A 151 -11.98 -1.29 -25.83
CA ILE A 151 -11.58 -0.11 -25.05
C ILE A 151 -12.61 0.14 -23.94
N ALA A 152 -12.18 0.05 -22.69
CA ALA A 152 -13.00 0.25 -21.50
C ALA A 152 -13.77 1.59 -21.52
N ALA A 153 -15.10 1.52 -21.45
CA ALA A 153 -15.98 2.69 -21.43
C ALA A 153 -15.73 3.63 -20.23
N ALA A 154 -15.15 3.12 -19.14
CA ALA A 154 -14.75 3.91 -17.98
C ALA A 154 -13.78 5.06 -18.31
N ILE A 155 -13.04 4.98 -19.44
CA ILE A 155 -12.19 6.08 -19.92
C ILE A 155 -13.00 7.36 -20.19
N GLN A 156 -14.27 7.24 -20.58
CA GLN A 156 -15.16 8.39 -20.81
C GLN A 156 -15.33 9.27 -19.56
N ASN A 157 -15.21 8.69 -18.36
CA ASN A 157 -15.38 9.42 -17.10
C ASN A 157 -14.16 10.26 -16.71
N LEU A 158 -13.02 10.10 -17.41
CA LEU A 158 -11.84 10.95 -17.24
C LEU A 158 -12.02 12.25 -18.03
N THR A 159 -12.94 13.11 -17.58
CA THR A 159 -13.40 14.28 -18.36
C THR A 159 -12.36 15.39 -18.54
N GLN A 160 -11.20 15.29 -17.89
CA GLN A 160 -10.08 16.23 -18.03
C GLN A 160 -8.88 15.59 -18.75
N LEU A 161 -9.06 14.39 -19.31
CA LEU A 161 -8.01 13.68 -20.01
C LEU A 161 -7.61 14.44 -21.28
N VAL A 162 -6.33 14.74 -21.43
CA VAL A 162 -5.76 15.41 -22.61
C VAL A 162 -4.91 14.43 -23.42
N LYS A 163 -4.36 13.41 -22.75
CA LYS A 163 -3.50 12.42 -23.39
C LYS A 163 -3.86 11.01 -22.95
N LEU A 164 -4.22 10.18 -23.92
CA LEU A 164 -4.46 8.75 -23.75
C LEU A 164 -3.47 7.99 -24.63
N ASP A 165 -2.67 7.11 -24.01
CA ASP A 165 -1.77 6.22 -24.74
C ASP A 165 -2.15 4.75 -24.48
N LEU A 166 -2.69 4.11 -25.51
CA LEU A 166 -3.07 2.69 -25.52
C LEU A 166 -2.19 1.87 -26.49
N SER A 167 -1.07 2.43 -26.95
CA SER A 167 -0.21 1.80 -27.95
C SER A 167 0.38 0.47 -27.47
N ASN A 168 0.76 -0.41 -28.42
CA ASN A 168 1.39 -1.71 -28.13
C ASN A 168 0.57 -2.63 -27.21
N ASN A 169 -0.75 -2.61 -27.35
CA ASN A 169 -1.67 -3.54 -26.69
C ASN A 169 -2.30 -4.51 -27.70
N LYS A 170 -3.11 -5.44 -27.21
CA LYS A 170 -3.88 -6.44 -27.98
C LYS A 170 -5.37 -6.09 -28.00
N LEU A 171 -5.68 -4.80 -27.98
CA LEU A 171 -7.06 -4.31 -28.02
C LEU A 171 -7.71 -4.72 -29.35
N THR A 172 -8.99 -5.05 -29.27
CA THR A 172 -9.85 -5.44 -30.39
C THR A 172 -11.14 -4.61 -30.36
N GLY A 173 -12.06 -4.89 -31.27
CA GLY A 173 -13.35 -4.21 -31.31
C GLY A 173 -13.29 -2.84 -31.96
N GLU A 174 -14.35 -2.06 -31.75
CA GLU A 174 -14.52 -0.75 -32.35
C GLU A 174 -13.83 0.33 -31.51
N VAL A 175 -13.40 1.41 -32.16
CA VAL A 175 -12.93 2.62 -31.48
C VAL A 175 -14.18 3.34 -30.94
N PRO A 176 -14.35 3.47 -29.61
CA PRO A 176 -15.56 4.09 -29.07
C PRO A 176 -15.70 5.56 -29.45
N GLU A 177 -16.93 5.98 -29.76
CA GLU A 177 -17.22 7.36 -30.17
C GLU A 177 -16.81 8.41 -29.12
N PHE A 178 -16.87 8.06 -27.83
CA PHE A 178 -16.48 8.99 -26.76
C PHE A 178 -15.02 9.45 -26.87
N LEU A 179 -14.14 8.69 -27.53
CA LEU A 179 -12.75 9.11 -27.75
C LEU A 179 -12.64 10.30 -28.70
N GLY A 180 -13.66 10.55 -29.53
CA GLY A 180 -13.74 11.75 -30.37
C GLY A 180 -14.15 13.01 -29.60
N ASN A 181 -14.63 12.86 -28.36
CA ASN A 181 -15.07 13.95 -27.48
C ASN A 181 -14.08 14.23 -26.33
N ILE A 182 -12.89 13.62 -26.37
CA ILE A 182 -11.77 13.91 -25.47
C ILE A 182 -11.00 15.13 -25.98
#